data_AF-A0AB74HBG9-F1
#
_entry.id   AF-A0AB74HBG9-F1
#
_cell.length_a   1.000
_cell.length_b   1.000
_cell.length_c   1.000
_cell.angle_alpha   90.00
_cell.angle_beta   90.00
_cell.angle_gamma   90.00
#
_symmetry.space_group_name_H-M   'P 1'
#
loop_
_entity.id
_entity.type
_entity.pdbx_description
1 polymer ?
#
loop_
_entity_poly.entity_id
_entity_poly.type
_entity_poly.pdbx_seq_one_letter_code
_entity_poly.pdbx_strand_id
1 'polypeptide(L)'
;MSDRPGTTGATSEWPRPGRCRWARCPHPETLVWADGYCSARCRRQARKAEPGRVPAGHCRMCGEPVYKPAQGPVPDFCSDRCRNRWNRLTRTGTSARPRRSCHECGARLDTGTRGEYCGDACRKAHDYKTARDRRTLRSAANAGTIERLRMNADDLLTRAHAIELDTETIRRHGIETRARTHILLMRMLTLAATHDPRSLTQAGPDGQIGRIIDACDRTGEDGDAERLLRRHGPARGAAGKGEEHAWPSA
;
A
#
# COMPACT_ATOMS: atom_id res chain seq x y z
N MET A 1 -27.22 -30.63 36.26
CA MET A 1 -27.89 -29.50 35.60
C MET A 1 -28.55 -28.72 36.72
N SER A 2 -27.93 -27.64 37.17
CA SER A 2 -28.42 -26.87 38.32
C SER A 2 -28.96 -25.56 37.80
N ASP A 3 -30.27 -25.43 37.90
CA ASP A 3 -31.05 -24.27 37.48
C ASP A 3 -30.52 -23.01 38.18
N ARG A 4 -30.08 -22.07 37.35
CA ARG A 4 -29.86 -20.68 37.77
C ARG A 4 -31.20 -20.15 38.28
N PRO A 5 -31.26 -19.44 39.43
CA PRO A 5 -32.47 -18.73 39.79
C PRO A 5 -32.76 -17.72 38.67
N GLY A 6 -33.88 -17.96 38.00
CA GLY A 6 -34.34 -17.19 36.86
C GLY A 6 -34.37 -15.71 37.20
N THR A 7 -33.83 -14.92 36.27
CA THR A 7 -34.20 -13.52 36.11
C THR A 7 -35.71 -13.45 36.00
N THR A 8 -36.39 -13.22 37.13
CA THR A 8 -37.83 -12.97 37.16
C THR A 8 -38.09 -11.79 36.23
N GLY A 9 -38.90 -12.08 35.23
CA GLY A 9 -39.05 -11.26 34.04
C GLY A 9 -39.36 -9.81 34.37
N ALA A 10 -38.55 -8.92 33.81
CA ALA A 10 -39.08 -7.65 33.35
C ALA A 10 -40.08 -8.00 32.24
N THR A 11 -41.34 -8.20 32.61
CA THR A 11 -42.44 -8.08 31.65
C THR A 11 -42.22 -6.76 30.92
N SER A 12 -41.92 -6.84 29.64
CA SER A 12 -41.96 -5.70 28.73
C SER A 12 -43.43 -5.29 28.61
N GLU A 13 -43.95 -4.62 29.64
CA GLU A 13 -45.25 -3.95 29.59
C GLU A 13 -45.15 -2.86 28.52
N TRP A 14 -45.87 -3.08 27.43
CA TRP A 14 -46.07 -2.09 26.39
C TRP A 14 -46.52 -0.76 27.01
N PRO A 15 -45.97 0.37 26.57
CA PRO A 15 -46.28 1.65 27.18
C PRO A 15 -47.77 1.99 26.96
N ARG A 16 -48.44 2.45 28.02
CA ARG A 16 -49.88 2.72 28.03
C ARG A 16 -50.14 4.22 27.83
N PRO A 17 -51.28 4.63 27.25
CA PRO A 17 -51.65 6.04 27.20
C PRO A 17 -51.70 6.66 28.60
N GLY A 18 -51.04 7.80 28.79
CA GLY A 18 -51.02 8.51 30.08
C GLY A 18 -50.22 9.81 30.04
N ARG A 19 -50.13 10.50 31.19
CA ARG A 19 -49.27 11.68 31.33
C ARG A 19 -47.89 11.26 31.83
N CYS A 20 -46.83 11.79 31.22
CA CYS A 20 -45.47 11.58 31.70
C CYS A 20 -45.29 12.22 33.09
N ARG A 21 -44.71 11.48 34.03
CA ARG A 21 -44.37 11.97 35.38
C ARG A 21 -43.38 13.13 35.40
N TRP A 22 -42.64 13.36 34.31
CA TRP A 22 -41.76 14.52 34.21
C TRP A 22 -42.59 15.78 33.90
N ALA A 23 -42.71 16.67 34.89
CA ALA A 23 -43.56 17.87 34.79
C ALA A 23 -43.21 18.81 33.62
N ARG A 24 -41.96 18.79 33.15
CA ARG A 24 -41.49 19.58 31.99
C ARG A 24 -41.42 18.77 30.70
N CYS A 25 -42.20 17.68 30.61
CA CYS A 25 -42.29 16.88 29.38
C CYS A 25 -42.98 17.70 28.27
N PRO A 26 -42.40 17.79 27.06
CA PRO A 26 -43.01 18.51 25.94
C PRO A 26 -44.26 17.83 25.37
N HIS A 27 -44.55 16.58 25.79
CA HIS A 27 -45.71 15.81 25.36
C HIS A 27 -46.65 15.58 26.55
N PRO A 28 -47.77 16.32 26.67
CA PRO A 28 -48.67 16.24 27.82
C PRO A 28 -49.54 14.97 27.82
N GLU A 29 -49.77 14.34 26.67
CA GLU A 29 -50.48 13.06 26.52
C GLU A 29 -49.67 12.16 25.57
N THR A 30 -49.19 11.03 26.10
CA THR A 30 -48.25 10.17 25.38
C THR A 30 -48.29 8.74 25.91
N LEU A 31 -47.58 7.81 25.25
CA LEU A 31 -47.41 6.46 25.78
C LEU A 31 -46.34 6.47 26.87
N VAL A 32 -46.70 6.04 28.08
CA VAL A 32 -45.81 5.97 29.24
C VAL A 32 -45.47 4.52 29.59
N TRP A 33 -44.21 4.29 29.91
CA TRP A 33 -43.74 3.00 30.42
C TRP A 33 -44.27 2.76 31.84
N ALA A 34 -44.13 1.54 32.37
CA ALA A 34 -44.59 1.18 33.73
C ALA A 34 -44.00 2.10 34.84
N ASP A 35 -42.83 2.68 34.62
CA ASP A 35 -42.21 3.66 35.51
C ASP A 35 -42.81 5.08 35.43
N GLY A 36 -43.81 5.29 34.56
CA GLY A 36 -44.54 6.54 34.37
C GLY A 36 -43.82 7.57 33.49
N TYR A 37 -42.73 7.22 32.82
CA TYR A 37 -42.02 8.12 31.91
C TYR A 37 -42.24 7.71 30.46
N CYS A 38 -42.29 8.68 29.53
CA CYS A 38 -42.48 8.38 28.11
C CYS A 38 -41.17 8.00 27.39
N SER A 39 -40.02 8.46 27.89
CA SER A 39 -38.72 8.24 27.25
C SER A 39 -37.58 8.19 28.25
N ALA A 40 -36.48 7.56 27.85
CA ALA A 40 -35.23 7.57 28.62
C ALA A 40 -34.69 9.01 28.85
N ARG A 41 -34.97 9.93 27.92
CA ARG A 41 -34.62 11.36 28.07
C ARG A 41 -35.37 12.00 29.24
N CYS A 42 -36.69 11.80 29.32
CA CYS A 42 -37.51 12.31 30.43
C CYS A 42 -37.10 11.70 31.77
N ARG A 43 -36.80 10.38 31.80
CA ARG A 43 -36.22 9.72 33.00
C ARG A 43 -34.93 10.40 33.45
N ARG A 44 -34.01 10.67 32.53
CA ARG A 44 -32.73 11.34 32.85
C ARG A 44 -32.91 12.77 33.34
N GLN A 45 -33.83 13.53 32.75
CA GLN A 45 -34.12 14.90 33.17
C GLN A 45 -34.77 14.93 34.57
N ALA A 46 -35.74 14.05 34.82
CA ALA A 46 -36.37 13.90 36.13
C ALA A 46 -35.35 13.49 37.20
N ARG A 47 -34.45 12.54 36.91
CA ARG A 47 -33.34 12.15 37.81
C ARG A 47 -32.37 13.29 38.12
N LYS A 48 -32.15 14.21 37.17
CA LYS A 48 -31.29 15.38 37.39
C LYS A 48 -31.96 16.42 38.28
N ALA A 49 -33.26 16.62 38.11
CA ALA A 49 -34.03 17.58 38.90
C ALA A 49 -34.35 17.07 40.31
N GLU A 50 -34.62 15.76 40.45
CA GLU A 50 -35.01 15.13 41.72
C GLU A 50 -34.24 13.80 41.95
N PRO A 51 -32.93 13.85 42.29
CA PRO A 51 -32.10 12.65 42.42
C PRO A 51 -32.59 11.63 43.45
N GLY A 52 -33.31 12.08 44.48
CA GLY A 52 -33.84 11.23 45.56
C GLY A 52 -35.24 10.65 45.32
N ARG A 53 -35.93 11.04 44.25
CA ARG A 53 -37.30 10.56 43.96
C ARG A 53 -37.38 9.59 42.79
N VAL A 54 -36.41 9.65 41.88
CA VAL A 54 -36.41 8.82 40.66
C VAL A 54 -35.31 7.77 40.75
N PRO A 55 -35.64 6.47 40.86
CA PRO A 55 -34.65 5.41 40.87
C PRO A 55 -33.75 5.45 39.63
N ALA A 56 -32.45 5.30 39.85
CA ALA A 56 -31.45 5.19 38.81
C ALA A 56 -31.32 3.75 38.27
N GLY A 57 -31.60 2.75 39.13
CA GLY A 57 -31.64 1.32 38.80
C GLY A 57 -32.28 0.52 39.94
N HIS A 58 -32.09 -0.81 39.92
CA HIS A 58 -32.53 -1.72 40.99
C HIS A 58 -31.35 -2.55 41.49
N CYS A 59 -31.35 -2.89 42.78
CA CYS A 59 -30.29 -3.65 43.44
C CYS A 59 -30.23 -5.07 42.87
N ARG A 60 -29.06 -5.51 42.43
CA ARG A 60 -28.88 -6.86 41.86
C ARG A 60 -29.14 -8.02 42.83
N MET A 61 -29.19 -7.75 44.14
CA MET A 61 -29.45 -8.76 45.17
C MET A 61 -30.91 -8.86 45.60
N CYS A 62 -31.54 -7.73 45.92
CA CYS A 62 -32.87 -7.69 46.52
C CYS A 62 -33.94 -7.05 45.63
N GLY A 63 -33.56 -6.46 44.48
CA GLY A 63 -34.47 -5.78 43.58
C GLY A 63 -34.92 -4.38 44.05
N GLU A 64 -34.51 -3.92 45.23
CA GLU A 64 -34.90 -2.59 45.73
C GLU A 64 -34.38 -1.46 44.83
N PRO A 65 -35.11 -0.34 44.71
CA PRO A 65 -34.67 0.81 43.93
C PRO A 65 -33.36 1.40 44.44
N VAL A 66 -32.45 1.72 43.51
CA VAL A 66 -31.17 2.37 43.79
C VAL A 66 -31.17 3.77 43.20
N TYR A 67 -30.86 4.77 44.03
CA TYR A 67 -30.85 6.17 43.65
C TYR A 67 -29.44 6.65 43.30
N LYS A 68 -29.36 7.72 42.51
CA LYS A 68 -28.07 8.30 42.13
C LYS A 68 -27.50 9.11 43.32
N PRO A 69 -26.27 8.82 43.78
CA PRO A 69 -25.62 9.62 44.82
C PRO A 69 -25.26 11.02 44.32
N ALA A 70 -25.02 11.96 45.25
CA ALA A 70 -24.62 13.33 44.92
C ALA A 70 -23.31 13.38 44.09
N GLN A 71 -22.40 12.42 44.32
CA GLN A 71 -21.16 12.27 43.58
C GLN A 71 -20.92 10.80 43.19
N GLY A 72 -20.36 10.60 42.00
CA GLY A 72 -19.94 9.27 41.52
C GLY A 72 -20.98 8.49 40.71
N PRO A 73 -20.62 7.25 40.30
CA PRO A 73 -21.49 6.37 39.52
C PRO A 73 -22.67 5.83 40.35
N VAL A 74 -23.72 5.38 39.66
CA VAL A 74 -24.87 4.72 40.31
C VAL A 74 -24.42 3.35 40.84
N PRO A 75 -24.64 3.04 42.12
CA PRO A 75 -24.23 1.75 42.67
C PRO A 75 -25.12 0.61 42.14
N ASP A 76 -24.56 -0.59 42.04
CA ASP A 76 -25.30 -1.81 41.64
C ASP A 76 -26.14 -2.41 42.79
N PHE A 77 -25.92 -1.95 44.03
CA PHE A 77 -26.53 -2.50 45.24
C PHE A 77 -27.10 -1.38 46.11
N CYS A 78 -28.24 -1.63 46.78
CA CYS A 78 -28.86 -0.68 47.70
C CYS A 78 -28.08 -0.48 49.00
N SER A 79 -27.22 -1.44 49.38
CA SER A 79 -26.45 -1.41 50.62
C SER A 79 -25.19 -2.27 50.54
N ASP A 80 -24.24 -1.96 51.42
CA ASP A 80 -23.04 -2.77 51.65
C ASP A 80 -23.39 -4.19 52.10
N ARG A 81 -24.50 -4.38 52.84
CA ARG A 81 -25.01 -5.70 53.20
C ARG A 81 -25.39 -6.51 51.96
N CYS A 82 -26.11 -5.91 51.01
CA CYS A 82 -26.43 -6.56 49.73
C CYS A 82 -25.17 -6.83 48.91
N ARG A 83 -24.27 -5.85 48.76
CA ARG A 83 -23.00 -6.05 48.07
C ARG A 83 -22.19 -7.21 48.67
N ASN A 84 -22.10 -7.27 50.00
CA ASN A 84 -21.36 -8.32 50.69
C ASN A 84 -22.02 -9.69 50.55
N ARG A 85 -23.36 -9.77 50.56
CA ARG A 85 -24.09 -11.02 50.32
C ARG A 85 -23.91 -11.51 48.89
N TRP A 86 -23.99 -10.62 47.90
CA TRP A 86 -23.68 -10.92 46.49
C TRP A 86 -22.27 -11.48 46.33
N ASN A 87 -21.29 -10.79 46.93
CA ASN A 87 -19.89 -11.19 46.89
C ASN A 87 -19.66 -12.55 47.55
N ARG A 88 -20.38 -12.90 48.62
CA ARG A 88 -20.30 -14.24 49.21
C ARG A 88 -20.85 -15.30 48.25
N LEU A 89 -22.04 -15.10 47.70
CA LEU A 89 -22.68 -16.05 46.78
C LEU A 89 -21.86 -16.27 45.50
N THR A 90 -21.33 -15.19 44.94
CA THR A 90 -20.45 -15.26 43.76
C THR A 90 -19.11 -15.91 44.07
N ARG A 91 -18.49 -15.63 45.22
CA ARG A 91 -17.24 -16.31 45.65
C ARG A 91 -17.43 -17.79 45.96
N THR A 92 -18.55 -18.20 46.54
CA THR A 92 -18.83 -19.63 46.77
C THR A 92 -18.98 -20.42 45.47
N GLY A 93 -19.28 -19.76 44.34
CA GLY A 93 -19.27 -20.36 43.01
C GLY A 93 -17.90 -20.35 42.29
N THR A 94 -16.89 -19.65 42.83
CA THR A 94 -15.58 -19.42 42.16
C THR A 94 -14.35 -19.82 42.97
N SER A 95 -14.50 -20.52 44.10
CA SER A 95 -13.36 -21.00 44.91
C SER A 95 -12.53 -22.09 44.23
N ALA A 96 -12.97 -22.65 43.10
CA ALA A 96 -12.11 -23.42 42.23
C ALA A 96 -11.17 -22.47 41.47
N ARG A 97 -9.96 -22.22 42.01
CA ARG A 97 -8.86 -21.68 41.20
C ARG A 97 -8.82 -22.50 39.90
N PRO A 98 -8.81 -21.87 38.71
CA PRO A 98 -8.70 -22.61 37.47
C PRO A 98 -7.45 -23.48 37.55
N ARG A 99 -7.64 -24.80 37.43
CA ARG A 99 -6.55 -25.77 37.42
C ARG A 99 -5.63 -25.39 36.25
N ARG A 100 -4.46 -24.82 36.55
CA ARG A 100 -3.48 -24.48 35.52
C ARG A 100 -2.85 -25.77 35.00
N SER A 101 -2.63 -25.84 33.69
CA SER A 101 -1.98 -26.97 33.03
C SER A 101 -0.79 -26.49 32.20
N CYS A 102 0.23 -27.33 32.11
CA CYS A 102 1.40 -27.09 31.27
C CYS A 102 0.96 -26.92 29.80
N HIS A 103 1.42 -25.85 29.14
CA HIS A 103 1.08 -25.59 27.73
C HIS A 103 1.69 -26.61 26.75
N GLU A 104 2.74 -27.33 27.16
CA GLU A 104 3.39 -28.33 26.31
C GLU A 104 2.80 -29.73 26.51
N CYS A 105 2.71 -30.21 27.74
CA CYS A 105 2.32 -31.61 28.02
C CYS A 105 0.95 -31.76 28.68
N GLY A 106 0.25 -30.67 29.01
CA GLY A 106 -1.07 -30.70 29.66
C GLY A 106 -1.06 -31.13 31.13
N ALA A 107 0.11 -31.42 31.72
CA ALA A 107 0.23 -31.81 33.13
C ALA A 107 -0.31 -30.71 34.05
N ARG A 108 -0.97 -31.10 35.14
CA ARG A 108 -1.47 -30.15 36.15
C ARG A 108 -0.30 -29.42 36.81
N LEU A 109 -0.42 -28.11 36.93
CA LEU A 109 0.55 -27.25 37.60
C LEU A 109 0.08 -26.99 39.03
N ASP A 110 0.95 -27.25 40.00
CA ASP A 110 0.65 -26.99 41.40
C ASP A 110 0.52 -25.49 41.67
N THR A 111 -0.24 -25.14 42.71
CA THR A 111 -0.55 -23.75 43.07
C THR A 111 0.67 -22.89 43.44
N GLY A 112 1.88 -23.48 43.53
CA GLY A 112 3.14 -22.80 43.81
C GLY A 112 4.02 -22.51 42.59
N THR A 113 3.81 -23.18 41.46
CA THR A 113 4.58 -22.96 40.23
C THR A 113 4.00 -21.76 39.47
N ARG A 114 4.70 -20.62 39.50
CA ARG A 114 4.32 -19.40 38.76
C ARG A 114 4.52 -19.49 37.24
N GLY A 115 5.00 -20.62 36.72
CA GLY A 115 5.31 -20.82 35.30
C GLY A 115 4.17 -21.43 34.49
N GLU A 116 4.20 -21.26 33.17
CA GLU A 116 3.26 -21.85 32.19
C GLU A 116 3.59 -23.30 31.83
N TYR A 117 4.73 -23.80 32.31
CA TYR A 117 5.26 -25.13 32.00
C TYR A 117 5.56 -25.89 33.29
N CYS A 118 5.41 -27.22 33.27
CA CYS A 118 5.68 -28.08 34.43
C CYS A 118 7.18 -28.23 34.74
N GLY A 119 8.05 -27.75 33.85
CA GLY A 119 9.49 -27.74 34.03
C GLY A 119 10.24 -27.22 32.81
N ASP A 120 11.55 -27.11 32.95
CA ASP A 120 12.46 -26.58 31.93
C ASP A 120 12.45 -27.39 30.63
N ALA A 121 12.27 -28.71 30.72
CA ALA A 121 12.16 -29.58 29.54
C ALA A 121 10.96 -29.21 28.67
N CYS A 122 9.79 -29.02 29.29
CA CYS A 122 8.57 -28.62 28.58
C CYS A 122 8.67 -27.20 28.01
N ARG A 123 9.30 -26.27 28.73
CA ARG A 123 9.58 -24.93 28.22
C ARG A 123 10.46 -24.98 26.96
N LYS A 124 11.59 -25.70 27.03
CA LYS A 124 12.52 -25.84 25.89
C LYS A 124 11.85 -26.52 24.70
N ALA A 125 11.06 -27.58 24.93
CA ALA A 125 10.34 -28.26 23.86
C ALA A 125 9.37 -27.31 23.13
N HIS A 126 8.61 -26.53 23.88
CA HIS A 126 7.73 -25.51 23.33
C HIS A 126 8.50 -24.44 22.53
N ASP A 127 9.62 -23.95 23.06
CA ASP A 127 10.46 -22.96 22.39
C ASP A 127 11.04 -23.49 21.08
N TYR A 128 11.52 -24.75 21.06
CA TYR A 128 12.00 -25.40 19.84
C TYR A 128 10.92 -25.57 18.80
N LYS A 129 9.71 -26.01 19.21
CA LYS A 129 8.55 -26.13 18.31
C LYS A 129 8.17 -24.78 17.72
N THR A 130 8.05 -23.76 18.57
CA THR A 130 7.75 -22.38 18.15
C THR A 130 8.81 -21.84 17.18
N ALA A 131 10.11 -22.08 17.45
CA ALA A 131 11.19 -21.67 16.57
C ALA A 131 11.17 -22.41 15.22
N ARG A 132 10.83 -23.71 15.22
CA ARG A 132 10.62 -24.50 14.00
C ARG A 132 9.46 -23.92 13.18
N ASP A 133 8.31 -23.68 13.80
CA ASP A 133 7.12 -23.14 13.13
C ASP A 133 7.40 -21.76 12.54
N ARG A 134 8.09 -20.89 13.27
CA ARG A 134 8.55 -19.58 12.75
C ARG A 134 9.47 -19.72 11.54
N ARG A 135 10.41 -20.69 11.53
CA ARG A 135 11.27 -20.94 10.36
C ARG A 135 10.46 -21.46 9.18
N THR A 136 9.53 -22.37 9.39
CA THR A 136 8.65 -22.89 8.34
C THR A 136 7.81 -21.77 7.73
N LEU A 137 7.19 -20.91 8.55
CA LEU A 137 6.40 -19.77 8.08
C LEU A 137 7.25 -18.77 7.28
N ARG A 138 8.47 -18.46 7.74
CA ARG A 138 9.40 -17.60 6.98
C ARG A 138 9.81 -18.22 5.65
N SER A 139 10.11 -19.52 5.64
CA SER A 139 10.46 -20.23 4.40
C SER A 139 9.30 -20.21 3.40
N ALA A 140 8.08 -20.47 3.85
CA ALA A 140 6.88 -20.40 3.02
C ALA A 140 6.60 -18.98 2.48
N ALA A 141 6.75 -17.95 3.31
CA ALA A 141 6.61 -16.56 2.88
C ALA A 141 7.68 -16.14 1.86
N ASN A 142 8.91 -16.61 2.07
CA ASN A 142 10.03 -16.32 1.17
C ASN A 142 9.91 -17.08 -0.16
N ALA A 143 9.34 -18.30 -0.18
CA ALA A 143 9.20 -19.10 -1.40
C ALA A 143 8.46 -18.35 -2.51
N GLY A 144 7.30 -17.74 -2.20
CA GLY A 144 6.55 -16.95 -3.17
C GLY A 144 7.29 -15.67 -3.62
N THR A 145 8.12 -15.10 -2.74
CA THR A 145 8.94 -13.93 -3.07
C THR A 145 10.10 -14.30 -3.99
N ILE A 146 10.78 -15.41 -3.72
CA ILE A 146 11.87 -15.95 -4.54
C ILE A 146 11.36 -16.26 -5.95
N GLU A 147 10.20 -16.91 -6.05
CA GLU A 147 9.62 -17.25 -7.34
C GLU A 147 9.29 -16.01 -8.17
N ARG A 148 8.70 -14.98 -7.54
CA ARG A 148 8.43 -13.70 -8.21
C ARG A 148 9.72 -13.00 -8.68
N LEU A 149 10.78 -13.05 -7.88
CA LEU A 149 12.08 -12.49 -8.26
C LEU A 149 12.70 -13.24 -9.44
N ARG A 150 12.54 -14.57 -9.52
CA ARG A 150 12.99 -15.37 -10.67
C ARG A 150 12.22 -15.01 -11.93
N MET A 151 10.89 -14.98 -11.88
CA MET A 151 10.06 -14.56 -13.02
C MET A 151 10.42 -13.15 -13.50
N ASN A 152 10.66 -12.22 -12.57
CA ASN A 152 11.10 -10.86 -12.92
C ASN A 152 12.50 -10.86 -13.56
N ALA A 153 13.43 -11.69 -13.08
CA ALA A 153 14.75 -11.80 -13.69
C ALA A 153 14.66 -12.35 -15.12
N ASP A 154 13.85 -13.38 -15.35
CA ASP A 154 13.64 -13.98 -16.67
C ASP A 154 12.99 -13.00 -17.66
N ASP A 155 12.00 -12.22 -17.21
CA ASP A 155 11.38 -11.14 -18.01
C ASP A 155 12.42 -10.06 -18.38
N LEU A 156 13.25 -9.64 -17.43
CA LEU A 156 14.31 -8.65 -17.69
C LEU A 156 15.35 -9.17 -18.68
N LEU A 157 15.77 -10.43 -18.57
CA LEU A 157 16.70 -11.07 -19.52
C LEU A 157 16.08 -11.16 -20.91
N THR A 158 14.80 -11.53 -21.01
CA THR A 158 14.07 -11.59 -22.29
C THR A 158 14.02 -10.23 -22.97
N ARG A 159 13.73 -9.17 -22.21
CA ARG A 159 13.71 -7.79 -22.72
C ARG A 159 15.10 -7.31 -23.14
N ALA A 160 16.14 -7.62 -22.38
CA ALA A 160 17.51 -7.27 -22.74
C ALA A 160 17.91 -7.91 -24.08
N HIS A 161 17.62 -9.20 -24.26
CA HIS A 161 17.88 -9.90 -25.51
C HIS A 161 17.10 -9.31 -26.71
N ALA A 162 15.84 -8.92 -26.50
CA ALA A 162 15.06 -8.24 -27.55
C ALA A 162 15.70 -6.90 -27.95
N ILE A 163 16.15 -6.09 -26.98
CA ILE A 163 16.83 -4.83 -27.24
C ILE A 163 18.14 -5.04 -28.02
N GLU A 164 18.90 -6.09 -27.69
CA GLU A 164 20.13 -6.44 -28.41
C GLU A 164 19.84 -6.79 -29.88
N LEU A 165 18.83 -7.62 -30.14
CA LEU A 165 18.38 -7.96 -31.48
C LEU A 165 17.90 -6.75 -32.28
N ASP A 166 17.11 -5.88 -31.67
CA ASP A 166 16.63 -4.65 -32.31
C ASP A 166 17.78 -3.70 -32.63
N THR A 167 18.73 -3.55 -31.69
CA THR A 167 19.91 -2.70 -31.88
C THR A 167 20.77 -3.20 -33.05
N GLU A 168 20.99 -4.52 -33.14
CA GLU A 168 21.70 -5.12 -34.26
C GLU A 168 20.96 -4.94 -35.59
N THR A 169 19.64 -5.09 -35.57
CA THR A 169 18.79 -4.85 -36.75
C THR A 169 18.89 -3.40 -37.22
N ILE A 170 18.83 -2.43 -36.30
CA ILE A 170 18.99 -1.01 -36.60
C ILE A 170 20.38 -0.72 -37.15
N ARG A 171 21.44 -1.31 -36.59
CA ARG A 171 22.81 -1.15 -37.11
C ARG A 171 22.91 -1.65 -38.55
N ARG A 172 22.40 -2.86 -38.85
CA ARG A 172 22.42 -3.41 -40.21
C ARG A 172 21.65 -2.53 -41.19
N HIS A 173 20.43 -2.11 -40.82
CA HIS A 173 19.64 -1.19 -41.64
C HIS A 173 20.35 0.16 -41.83
N GLY A 174 21.06 0.65 -40.82
CA GLY A 174 21.86 1.86 -40.90
C GLY A 174 22.99 1.75 -41.91
N ILE A 175 23.73 0.63 -41.90
CA ILE A 175 24.78 0.35 -42.88
C ILE A 175 24.20 0.28 -44.29
N GLU A 176 23.12 -0.49 -44.49
CA GLU A 176 22.47 -0.66 -45.79
C GLU A 176 21.92 0.66 -46.34
N THR A 177 21.24 1.44 -45.50
CA THR A 177 20.68 2.74 -45.87
C THR A 177 21.78 3.72 -46.23
N ARG A 178 22.89 3.73 -45.48
CA ARG A 178 24.06 4.56 -45.80
C ARG A 178 24.66 4.18 -47.15
N ALA A 179 24.86 2.89 -47.42
CA ALA A 179 25.39 2.40 -48.69
C ALA A 179 24.47 2.77 -49.88
N ARG A 180 23.15 2.58 -49.74
CA ARG A 180 22.18 2.99 -50.77
C ARG A 180 22.19 4.50 -51.02
N THR A 181 22.25 5.29 -49.95
CA THR A 181 22.32 6.75 -50.04
C THR A 181 23.60 7.18 -50.76
N HIS A 182 24.75 6.57 -50.43
CA HIS A 182 26.02 6.83 -51.11
C HIS A 182 25.94 6.58 -52.62
N ILE A 183 25.38 5.44 -53.04
CA ILE A 183 25.19 5.11 -54.47
C ILE A 183 24.32 6.14 -55.19
N LEU A 184 23.23 6.60 -54.55
CA LEU A 184 22.36 7.62 -55.13
C LEU A 184 23.06 8.97 -55.27
N LEU A 185 23.83 9.39 -54.25
CA LEU A 185 24.63 10.62 -54.27
C LEU A 185 25.67 10.58 -55.40
N MET A 186 26.43 9.48 -55.50
CA MET A 186 27.39 9.26 -56.59
C MET A 186 26.74 9.33 -57.97
N ARG A 187 25.54 8.76 -58.12
CA ARG A 187 24.80 8.81 -59.39
C ARG A 187 24.31 10.22 -59.74
N MET A 188 23.83 10.98 -58.75
CA MET A 188 23.45 12.38 -58.96
C MET A 188 24.65 13.25 -59.37
N LEU A 189 25.81 13.06 -58.72
CA LEU A 189 27.05 13.77 -59.09
C LEU A 189 27.53 13.40 -60.49
N THR A 190 27.42 12.12 -60.86
CA THR A 190 27.75 11.66 -62.22
C THR A 190 26.84 12.32 -63.25
N LEU A 191 25.53 12.38 -63.00
CA LEU A 191 24.57 13.04 -63.90
C LEU A 191 24.82 14.56 -64.02
N ALA A 192 25.14 15.22 -62.91
CA ALA A 192 25.53 16.63 -62.93
C ALA A 192 26.82 16.85 -63.75
N ALA A 193 27.81 15.97 -63.58
CA ALA A 193 29.05 16.01 -64.33
C ALA A 193 28.85 15.84 -65.84
N THR A 194 27.94 14.96 -66.25
CA THR A 194 27.70 14.67 -67.67
C THR A 194 26.81 15.71 -68.35
N HIS A 195 25.82 16.27 -67.64
CA HIS A 195 24.78 17.11 -68.27
C HIS A 195 24.84 18.59 -67.90
N ASP A 196 25.41 18.94 -66.74
CA ASP A 196 25.55 20.34 -66.30
C ASP A 196 26.86 20.58 -65.52
N PRO A 197 28.02 20.51 -66.21
CA PRO A 197 29.32 20.66 -65.57
C PRO A 197 29.55 22.04 -64.94
N ARG A 198 28.83 23.08 -65.38
CA ARG A 198 28.96 24.44 -64.82
C ARG A 198 28.43 24.52 -63.39
N SER A 199 27.37 23.78 -63.08
CA SER A 199 26.84 23.68 -61.72
C SER A 199 27.83 23.06 -60.73
N LEU A 200 28.79 22.24 -61.19
CA LEU A 200 29.86 21.70 -60.34
C LEU A 200 31.00 22.68 -60.07
N THR A 201 31.32 23.54 -61.05
CA THR A 201 32.41 24.53 -60.94
C THR A 201 31.99 25.78 -60.20
N GLN A 202 30.70 26.14 -60.25
CA GLN A 202 30.14 27.30 -59.54
C GLN A 202 29.53 26.94 -58.18
N ALA A 203 29.57 25.67 -57.79
CA ALA A 203 29.02 25.21 -56.51
C ALA A 203 29.81 25.78 -55.33
N GLY A 204 29.17 26.66 -54.56
CA GLY A 204 29.60 27.01 -53.21
C GLY A 204 29.36 25.86 -52.21
N PRO A 205 30.06 25.85 -51.06
CA PRO A 205 29.96 24.80 -50.05
C PRO A 205 28.53 24.65 -49.51
N ASP A 206 27.82 25.76 -49.31
CA ASP A 206 26.43 25.74 -48.84
C ASP A 206 25.38 25.56 -49.96
N GLY A 207 25.83 25.41 -51.21
CA GLY A 207 24.97 25.13 -52.36
C GLY A 207 24.44 23.70 -52.37
N GLN A 208 23.40 23.43 -53.16
CA GLN A 208 22.85 22.06 -53.27
C GLN A 208 23.91 21.04 -53.70
N ILE A 209 24.72 21.36 -54.70
CA ILE A 209 25.82 20.52 -55.18
C ILE A 209 26.89 20.34 -54.10
N GLY A 210 27.27 21.41 -53.38
CA GLY A 210 28.23 21.34 -52.27
C GLY A 210 27.74 20.39 -51.16
N ARG A 211 26.48 20.49 -50.76
CA ARG A 211 25.86 19.57 -49.80
C ARG A 211 25.82 18.11 -50.29
N ILE A 212 25.66 17.88 -51.59
CA ILE A 212 25.69 16.52 -52.16
C ILE A 212 27.11 15.96 -52.13
N ILE A 213 28.13 16.76 -52.45
CA ILE A 213 29.55 16.39 -52.35
C ILE A 213 29.87 16.00 -50.90
N ASP A 214 29.56 16.87 -49.94
CA ASP A 214 29.83 16.60 -48.53
C ASP A 214 29.05 15.39 -48.00
N ALA A 215 27.80 15.23 -48.42
CA ALA A 215 26.99 14.06 -48.04
C ALA A 215 27.55 12.77 -48.63
N CYS A 216 28.11 12.83 -49.85
CA CYS A 216 28.72 11.68 -50.50
C CYS A 216 29.88 11.17 -49.65
N ASP A 217 30.82 12.06 -49.32
CA ASP A 217 32.01 11.74 -48.52
C ASP A 217 31.63 11.24 -47.11
N ARG A 218 30.62 11.85 -46.45
CA ARG A 218 30.13 11.37 -45.15
C ARG A 218 29.47 10.00 -45.18
N THR A 219 28.93 9.58 -46.33
CA THR A 219 28.26 8.27 -46.48
C THR A 219 29.20 7.19 -46.99
N GLY A 220 30.26 7.56 -47.70
CA GLY A 220 31.34 6.70 -48.18
C GLY A 220 32.64 6.98 -47.43
N GLU A 221 33.71 7.19 -48.18
CA GLU A 221 35.02 7.60 -47.69
C GLU A 221 35.31 9.07 -48.03
N ASP A 222 36.13 9.72 -47.19
CA ASP A 222 36.56 11.09 -47.46
C ASP A 222 37.22 11.21 -48.85
N GLY A 223 36.75 12.18 -49.63
CA GLY A 223 37.19 12.43 -51.00
C GLY A 223 36.64 11.48 -52.07
N ASP A 224 35.64 10.65 -51.76
CA ASP A 224 34.95 9.81 -52.76
C ASP A 224 34.31 10.65 -53.86
N ALA A 225 33.68 11.77 -53.50
CA ALA A 225 33.09 12.69 -54.47
C ALA A 225 34.17 13.27 -55.39
N GLU A 226 35.32 13.67 -54.85
CA GLU A 226 36.42 14.21 -55.64
C GLU A 226 37.01 13.14 -56.57
N ARG A 227 37.20 11.90 -56.08
CA ARG A 227 37.65 10.76 -56.89
C ARG A 227 36.68 10.46 -58.04
N LEU A 228 35.38 10.46 -57.78
CA LEU A 228 34.36 10.26 -58.81
C LEU A 228 34.38 11.38 -59.85
N LEU A 229 34.40 12.64 -59.42
CA LEU A 229 34.41 13.80 -60.31
C LEU A 229 35.68 13.91 -61.13
N ARG A 230 36.84 13.46 -60.63
CA ARG A 230 38.06 13.33 -61.45
C ARG A 230 37.90 12.33 -62.60
N ARG A 231 37.09 11.29 -62.42
CA ARG A 231 36.86 10.24 -63.42
C ARG A 231 35.77 10.59 -64.42
N HIS A 232 34.75 11.35 -64.01
CA HIS A 232 33.53 11.57 -64.79
C HIS A 232 33.19 13.05 -65.04
N GLY A 233 33.81 14.00 -64.33
CA GLY A 233 33.60 15.43 -64.47
C GLY A 233 34.79 16.17 -65.10
N PRO A 234 34.61 17.46 -65.45
CA PRO A 234 35.71 18.29 -65.92
C PRO A 234 36.69 18.52 -64.77
N ALA A 235 37.99 18.52 -65.07
CA ALA A 235 39.03 18.80 -64.08
C ALA A 235 38.72 20.12 -63.35
N ARG A 236 38.45 20.07 -62.03
CA ARG A 236 38.43 21.27 -61.19
C ARG A 236 39.83 21.86 -61.22
N GLY A 237 40.02 22.92 -61.99
CA GLY A 237 41.21 23.76 -61.88
C GLY A 237 41.29 24.31 -60.47
N ALA A 238 42.47 24.22 -59.86
CA ALA A 238 42.76 24.73 -58.53
C ALA A 238 42.23 26.16 -58.37
N ALA A 239 41.18 26.33 -57.56
CA ALA A 239 40.72 27.63 -57.16
C ALA A 239 41.68 28.17 -56.08
N GLY A 240 42.47 29.17 -56.47
CA GLY A 240 43.13 30.10 -55.55
C GLY A 240 44.45 29.62 -54.94
N LYS A 241 45.55 29.84 -55.66
CA LYS A 241 46.76 30.31 -54.98
C LYS A 241 46.39 31.66 -54.36
N GLY A 242 46.21 31.68 -53.04
CA GLY A 242 46.14 32.91 -52.27
C GLY A 242 47.42 33.70 -52.52
N GLU A 243 47.24 34.95 -52.94
CA GLU A 243 48.29 35.91 -53.19
C GLU A 243 49.17 36.14 -51.96
N GLU A 244 50.42 36.40 -52.27
CA GLU A 244 51.54 36.75 -51.42
C GLU A 244 51.21 37.97 -50.55
N HIS A 245 51.09 37.77 -49.24
CA HIS A 245 51.18 38.86 -48.27
C HIS A 245 52.36 38.60 -47.35
N ALA A 246 53.46 39.26 -47.70
CA ALA A 246 54.62 39.47 -46.85
C ALA A 246 54.19 40.11 -45.52
N TRP A 247 54.51 39.44 -44.42
CA TRP A 247 54.50 40.04 -43.09
C TRP A 247 55.77 40.87 -42.92
N PRO A 248 55.71 42.16 -42.55
CA PRO A 248 56.88 42.86 -42.06
C PRO A 248 57.12 42.47 -40.60
N SER A 249 58.35 42.04 -40.31
CA SER A 249 58.85 41.82 -38.96
C SER A 249 58.91 43.13 -38.17
N ALA A 250 58.33 43.13 -36.97
CA ALA A 250 58.78 43.88 -35.79
C ALA A 250 58.12 43.28 -34.53
#